data_AF-A0A1I6VZF1-F1
#
_entry.id   AF-A0A1I6VZF1-F1
#
_cell.length_a   1.000
_cell.length_b   1.000
_cell.length_c   1.000
_cell.angle_alpha   90.00
_cell.angle_beta   90.00
_cell.angle_gamma   90.00
#
_symmetry.space_group_name_H-M   'P 1'
#
loop_
_entity.id
_entity.type
_entity.pdbx_description
1 polymer ?
#
loop_
_entity_poly.entity_id
_entity_poly.type
_entity_poly.pdbx_seq_one_letter_code
_entity_poly.pdbx_strand_id
1 'polypeptide(L)'
;MKIKSFIFLFFLLKINILNAGTLPSDFYMKEKYKKFIKEDVGDFYYIEKIINNNFSAASEVYNKKDNKIIEKYESVYINPVQLESYNDYYQITKKYEYKSGLIYKTNYYIGNSNNCFVKCGEEVFYRKLKKYKINKYPSCLSLFDINERKLKYETDYVKNNCISN
;
A
#
# COMPACT_ATOMS: atom_id res chain seq x y z
N MET A 1 -53.72 -26.23 10.96
CA MET A 1 -52.45 -26.03 11.69
C MET A 1 -51.25 -26.22 10.76
N LYS A 2 -50.72 -25.15 10.17
CA LYS A 2 -49.39 -25.15 9.51
C LYS A 2 -48.68 -23.81 9.77
N ILE A 3 -48.59 -23.45 11.06
CA ILE A 3 -47.77 -22.32 11.54
C ILE A 3 -46.50 -22.94 12.13
N LYS A 4 -45.59 -23.44 11.28
CA LYS A 4 -44.25 -23.87 11.75
C LYS A 4 -43.10 -23.61 10.76
N SER A 5 -43.34 -23.00 9.60
CA SER A 5 -42.29 -22.86 8.58
C SER A 5 -41.82 -21.43 8.30
N PHE A 6 -42.31 -20.41 9.02
CA PHE A 6 -41.95 -19.02 8.76
C PHE A 6 -40.90 -18.42 9.72
N ILE A 7 -40.58 -19.11 10.82
CA ILE A 7 -39.63 -18.58 11.83
C ILE A 7 -38.17 -18.95 11.49
N PHE A 8 -37.93 -19.96 10.67
CA PHE A 8 -36.57 -20.38 10.32
C PHE A 8 -35.91 -19.50 9.24
N LEU A 9 -36.69 -18.70 8.50
CA LEU A 9 -36.15 -17.82 7.46
C LEU A 9 -35.68 -16.45 8.00
N PHE A 10 -36.06 -16.08 9.22
CA PHE A 10 -35.63 -14.81 9.83
C PHE A 10 -34.25 -14.91 10.53
N PHE A 11 -33.74 -16.11 10.79
CA PHE A 11 -32.44 -16.31 11.43
C PHE A 11 -31.26 -16.37 10.46
N LEU A 12 -31.50 -16.45 9.15
CA LEU A 12 -30.45 -16.52 8.12
C LEU A 12 -30.08 -15.15 7.52
N LEU A 13 -30.77 -14.06 7.91
CA LEU A 13 -30.51 -12.70 7.42
C LEU A 13 -29.62 -11.87 8.34
N LYS A 14 -29.18 -12.39 9.49
CA LYS A 14 -27.98 -11.87 10.18
C LYS A 14 -26.72 -12.40 9.52
N ILE A 15 -26.62 -12.20 8.21
CA ILE A 15 -25.32 -12.08 7.57
C ILE A 15 -24.76 -10.82 8.21
N ASN A 16 -23.74 -10.99 9.05
CA ASN A 16 -22.92 -9.88 9.51
C ASN A 16 -22.36 -9.21 8.26
N ILE A 17 -23.08 -8.20 7.77
CA ILE A 17 -22.50 -7.14 6.97
C ILE A 17 -21.57 -6.45 7.96
N LEU A 18 -20.34 -6.98 8.06
CA LEU A 18 -19.19 -6.27 8.58
C LEU A 18 -19.10 -5.03 7.68
N ASN A 19 -19.81 -3.98 8.08
CA ASN A 19 -19.67 -2.67 7.50
C ASN A 19 -18.18 -2.38 7.58
N ALA A 20 -17.52 -2.28 6.44
CA ALA A 20 -16.20 -1.69 6.39
C ALA A 20 -16.36 -0.31 7.03
N GLY A 21 -15.86 -0.15 8.26
CA GLY A 21 -15.94 1.11 8.97
C GLY A 21 -15.37 2.19 8.07
N THR A 22 -16.11 3.29 7.91
CA THR A 22 -15.60 4.45 7.19
C THR A 22 -14.30 4.88 7.85
N LEU A 23 -13.23 5.01 7.06
CA LEU A 23 -11.94 5.47 7.59
C LEU A 23 -12.12 6.86 8.21
N PRO A 24 -11.37 7.20 9.27
CA PRO A 24 -11.29 8.55 9.78
C PRO A 24 -11.02 9.56 8.65
N SER A 25 -11.64 10.73 8.71
CA SER A 25 -11.52 11.74 7.63
C SER A 25 -10.10 12.29 7.46
N ASP A 26 -9.28 12.15 8.50
CA ASP A 26 -7.87 12.49 8.57
C ASP A 26 -6.95 11.27 8.48
N PHE A 27 -7.45 10.10 8.08
CA PHE A 27 -6.64 8.87 8.04
C PHE A 27 -5.45 9.00 7.09
N TYR A 28 -5.69 9.46 5.86
CA TYR A 28 -4.63 9.72 4.89
C TYR A 28 -4.13 11.16 4.97
N MET A 29 -2.81 11.31 4.84
CA MET A 29 -2.18 12.61 4.74
C MET A 29 -2.68 13.35 3.50
N LYS A 30 -3.28 14.53 3.69
CA LYS A 30 -3.67 15.41 2.59
C LYS A 30 -2.43 16.15 2.07
N GLU A 31 -2.23 16.13 0.76
CA GLU A 31 -1.19 16.92 0.09
C GLU A 31 -1.52 18.42 0.21
N LYS A 32 -0.61 19.19 0.83
CA LYS A 32 -0.69 20.65 0.95
C LYS A 32 0.42 21.34 0.15
N TYR A 33 1.56 20.67 -0.01
CA TYR A 33 2.72 21.14 -0.76
C TYR A 33 3.24 20.04 -1.68
N LYS A 34 3.81 20.43 -2.83
CA LYS A 34 4.52 19.52 -3.73
C LYS A 34 5.74 20.17 -4.37
N LYS A 35 6.76 19.35 -4.61
CA LYS A 35 7.98 19.68 -5.36
C LYS A 35 8.35 18.48 -6.24
N PHE A 36 8.92 18.75 -7.40
CA PHE A 36 9.54 17.72 -8.24
C PHE A 36 11.04 17.91 -8.23
N ILE A 37 11.77 16.83 -7.98
CA ILE A 37 13.22 16.80 -8.08
C ILE A 37 13.64 15.80 -9.15
N LYS A 38 14.75 16.09 -9.80
CA LYS A 38 15.47 15.16 -10.66
C LYS A 38 16.89 15.06 -10.16
N GLU A 39 17.39 13.85 -10.02
CA GLU A 39 18.76 13.62 -9.57
C GLU A 39 19.39 12.48 -10.36
N ASP A 40 20.68 12.65 -10.63
CA ASP A 40 21.50 11.76 -11.43
C ASP A 40 22.40 10.91 -10.51
N VAL A 41 22.29 9.58 -10.59
CA VAL A 41 23.03 8.62 -9.76
C VAL A 41 23.63 7.52 -10.62
N GLY A 42 24.92 7.65 -10.93
CA GLY A 42 25.64 6.70 -11.80
C GLY A 42 24.96 6.56 -13.17
N ASP A 43 24.58 5.33 -13.51
CA ASP A 43 23.90 4.96 -14.76
C ASP A 43 22.40 5.25 -14.77
N PHE A 44 21.85 5.79 -13.67
CA PHE A 44 20.43 6.04 -13.50
C PHE A 44 20.15 7.50 -13.19
N TYR A 45 18.96 7.97 -13.50
CA TYR A 45 18.41 9.19 -12.90
C TYR A 45 17.04 8.87 -12.34
N TYR A 46 16.64 9.60 -11.30
CA TYR A 46 15.31 9.50 -10.74
C TYR A 46 14.57 10.82 -10.84
N ILE A 47 13.26 10.72 -11.00
CA ILE A 47 12.32 11.84 -10.91
C ILE A 47 11.43 11.56 -9.71
N GLU A 48 11.45 12.43 -8.71
CA GLU A 48 10.70 12.24 -7.48
C GLU A 48 9.72 13.39 -7.25
N LYS A 49 8.46 13.03 -6.96
CA LYS A 49 7.43 13.91 -6.44
C LYS A 49 7.50 13.88 -4.92
N ILE A 50 8.03 14.96 -4.37
CA ILE A 50 8.06 15.20 -2.94
C ILE A 50 6.80 15.97 -2.54
N ILE A 51 6.14 15.57 -1.45
CA ILE A 51 4.96 16.23 -0.88
C ILE A 51 5.16 16.55 0.59
N ASN A 52 4.48 17.59 1.07
CA ASN A 52 4.49 17.99 2.49
C ASN A 52 5.92 18.01 3.06
N ASN A 53 6.16 17.47 4.27
CA ASN A 53 7.44 17.45 4.99
C ASN A 53 8.53 16.58 4.33
N ASN A 54 8.76 16.73 3.03
CA ASN A 54 9.70 15.94 2.23
C ASN A 54 9.35 14.44 2.04
N PHE A 55 8.06 14.10 2.10
CA PHE A 55 7.60 12.74 1.82
C PHE A 55 7.65 12.42 0.32
N SER A 56 8.22 11.28 -0.04
CA SER A 56 8.24 10.80 -1.43
C SER A 56 6.89 10.18 -1.83
N ALA A 57 6.04 10.95 -2.50
CA ALA A 57 4.75 10.48 -2.97
C ALA A 57 4.86 9.61 -4.23
N ALA A 58 5.82 9.91 -5.09
CA ALA A 58 6.12 9.10 -6.25
C ALA A 58 7.60 9.22 -6.61
N SER A 59 8.21 8.12 -7.04
CA SER A 59 9.58 8.11 -7.55
C SER A 59 9.63 7.23 -8.79
N GLU A 60 10.23 7.73 -9.85
CA GLU A 60 10.42 7.02 -11.12
C GLU A 60 11.91 6.94 -11.40
N VAL A 61 12.43 5.72 -11.59
CA VAL A 61 13.84 5.46 -11.85
C VAL A 61 14.01 5.10 -13.31
N TYR A 62 14.98 5.75 -13.97
CA TYR A 62 15.27 5.60 -15.39
C TYR A 62 16.70 5.17 -15.62
N ASN A 63 16.91 4.28 -16.58
CA ASN A 63 18.23 3.96 -17.10
C ASN A 63 18.68 5.05 -18.09
N LYS A 64 19.87 5.64 -17.91
CA LYS A 64 20.38 6.70 -18.80
C LYS A 64 20.71 6.22 -20.21
N LYS A 65 21.14 4.97 -20.37
CA LYS A 65 21.61 4.41 -21.63
C LYS A 65 20.52 4.37 -22.70
N ASP A 66 19.30 3.97 -22.31
CA ASP A 66 18.17 3.83 -23.23
C ASP A 66 16.96 4.68 -22.85
N ASN A 67 17.10 5.51 -21.80
CA ASN A 67 16.09 6.40 -21.28
C ASN A 67 14.77 5.69 -20.91
N LYS A 68 14.85 4.42 -20.50
CA LYS A 68 13.67 3.64 -20.12
C LYS A 68 13.49 3.59 -18.61
N ILE A 69 12.23 3.69 -18.20
CA ILE A 69 11.84 3.46 -16.82
C ILE A 69 12.14 2.00 -16.43
N ILE A 70 12.68 1.82 -15.23
CA ILE A 70 12.99 0.51 -14.65
C ILE A 70 12.17 0.22 -13.39
N GLU A 71 11.89 1.26 -12.60
CA GLU A 71 11.07 1.15 -11.40
C GLU A 71 10.22 2.40 -11.21
N LYS A 72 9.04 2.22 -10.61
CA LYS A 72 8.22 3.32 -10.11
C LYS A 72 7.67 2.97 -8.74
N TYR A 73 7.58 3.95 -7.87
CA TYR A 73 6.96 3.88 -6.56
C TYR A 73 5.85 4.92 -6.48
N GLU A 74 4.72 4.56 -5.89
CA GLU A 74 3.63 5.48 -5.55
C GLU A 74 3.22 5.21 -4.11
N SER A 75 3.30 6.23 -3.26
CA SER A 75 3.08 6.12 -1.82
C SER A 75 1.92 6.99 -1.38
N VAL A 76 1.06 6.43 -0.53
CA VAL A 76 0.06 7.20 0.23
C VAL A 76 0.38 7.04 1.71
N TYR A 77 0.44 8.16 2.41
CA TYR A 77 0.82 8.21 3.81
C TYR A 77 -0.40 8.24 4.72
N ILE A 78 -0.30 7.55 5.84
CA ILE A 78 -1.30 7.47 6.89
C ILE A 78 -0.82 8.37 8.02
N ASN A 79 -1.65 9.34 8.42
CA ASN A 79 -1.32 10.24 9.53
C ASN A 79 -1.22 9.41 10.82
N PRO A 80 -0.20 9.55 11.67
CA PRO A 80 -0.19 8.88 12.97
C PRO A 80 -1.27 9.48 13.90
N VAL A 81 -1.64 8.76 14.96
CA VAL A 81 -2.53 9.28 16.01
C VAL A 81 -1.82 10.37 16.82
N GLN A 82 -0.56 10.11 17.16
CA GLN A 82 0.33 11.02 17.84
C GLN A 82 1.60 11.16 17.00
N LEU A 83 1.98 12.40 16.69
CA LEU A 83 3.15 12.70 15.89
C LEU A 83 4.32 13.08 16.82
N GLU A 84 5.30 12.19 16.92
CA GLU A 84 6.54 12.44 17.66
C GLU A 84 7.72 12.61 16.71
N SER A 85 7.69 11.88 15.59
CA SER A 85 8.73 11.87 14.57
C SER A 85 8.16 11.75 13.16
N TYR A 86 8.93 12.24 12.19
CA TYR A 86 8.67 12.03 10.76
C TYR A 86 8.50 10.54 10.40
N ASN A 87 9.17 9.64 11.12
CA ASN A 87 9.12 8.21 10.84
C ASN A 87 7.86 7.50 11.39
N ASP A 88 6.98 8.21 12.10
CA ASP A 88 5.74 7.64 12.63
C ASP A 88 4.68 7.44 11.55
N TYR A 89 4.85 8.09 10.40
CA TYR A 89 3.96 7.93 9.27
C TYR A 89 4.13 6.55 8.65
N TYR A 90 3.08 5.74 8.73
CA TYR A 90 2.95 4.58 7.86
C TYR A 90 2.64 5.02 6.43
N GLN A 91 3.02 4.19 5.48
CA GLN A 91 2.71 4.39 4.08
C GLN A 91 2.24 3.07 3.46
N ILE A 92 1.30 3.19 2.53
CA ILE A 92 0.97 2.13 1.57
C ILE A 92 1.70 2.49 0.28
N THR A 93 2.64 1.65 -0.13
CA THR A 93 3.47 1.85 -1.31
C THR A 93 3.11 0.84 -2.38
N LYS A 94 2.77 1.33 -3.56
CA LYS A 94 2.66 0.53 -4.77
C LYS A 94 3.97 0.60 -5.53
N LYS A 95 4.65 -0.54 -5.67
CA LYS A 95 5.87 -0.68 -6.46
C LYS A 95 5.52 -1.24 -7.83
N TYR A 96 6.11 -0.65 -8.86
CA TYR A 96 6.06 -1.08 -10.25
C TYR A 96 7.48 -1.43 -10.69
N GLU A 97 7.65 -2.61 -11.28
CA GLU A 97 8.91 -3.04 -11.89
C GLU A 97 8.70 -3.14 -13.39
N TYR A 98 9.67 -2.62 -14.15
CA TYR A 98 9.63 -2.54 -15.60
C TYR A 98 10.77 -3.37 -16.20
N LYS A 99 10.49 -3.98 -17.36
CA LYS A 99 11.51 -4.63 -18.19
C LYS A 99 11.45 -4.01 -19.58
N SER A 100 12.55 -3.38 -19.99
CA SER A 100 12.66 -2.66 -21.26
C SER A 100 11.56 -1.60 -21.44
N GLY A 101 11.25 -0.85 -20.38
CA GLY A 101 10.23 0.20 -20.37
C GLY A 101 8.78 -0.27 -20.29
N LEU A 102 8.54 -1.59 -20.30
CA LEU A 102 7.20 -2.16 -20.16
C LEU A 102 7.00 -2.69 -18.75
N ILE A 103 5.83 -2.43 -18.16
CA ILE A 103 5.48 -2.96 -16.84
C ILE A 103 5.57 -4.49 -16.86
N TYR A 104 6.33 -5.03 -15.90
CA TYR A 104 6.56 -6.45 -15.71
C TYR A 104 5.86 -6.96 -14.46
N LYS A 105 5.82 -6.15 -13.40
CA LYS A 105 5.28 -6.54 -12.11
C LYS A 105 4.76 -5.34 -11.32
N THR A 106 3.73 -5.56 -10.52
CA THR A 106 3.30 -4.62 -9.47
C THR A 106 3.14 -5.32 -8.15
N ASN A 107 3.48 -4.64 -7.07
CA ASN A 107 3.33 -5.11 -5.70
C ASN A 107 2.82 -3.98 -4.81
N TYR A 108 2.13 -4.31 -3.73
CA TYR A 108 1.81 -3.36 -2.67
C TYR A 108 2.52 -3.74 -1.39
N TYR A 109 2.92 -2.73 -0.65
CA TYR A 109 3.54 -2.86 0.66
C TYR A 109 2.90 -1.87 1.62
N ILE A 110 2.84 -2.23 2.90
CA ILE A 110 2.45 -1.34 3.99
C ILE A 110 3.53 -1.38 5.06
N GLY A 111 3.92 -0.22 5.57
CA GLY A 111 5.03 -0.13 6.52
C GLY A 111 5.46 1.30 6.78
N ASN A 112 6.54 1.45 7.54
CA ASN A 112 7.24 2.71 7.74
C ASN A 112 8.76 2.46 7.85
N SER A 113 9.54 3.53 7.75
CA SER A 113 11.01 3.47 7.81
C SER A 113 11.54 2.94 9.15
N ASN A 114 10.85 3.22 10.26
CA ASN A 114 11.28 2.82 11.59
C ASN A 114 11.17 1.32 11.87
N ASN A 115 10.25 0.61 11.21
CA ASN A 115 9.97 -0.78 11.52
C ASN A 115 10.32 -1.69 10.34
N CYS A 116 9.36 -1.88 9.44
CA CYS A 116 9.45 -2.82 8.33
C CYS A 116 8.41 -2.49 7.27
N PHE A 117 8.53 -3.15 6.12
CA PHE A 117 7.52 -3.16 5.08
C PHE A 117 7.01 -4.57 4.84
N VAL A 118 5.70 -4.76 4.96
CA VAL A 118 5.02 -6.03 4.72
C VAL A 118 4.29 -5.97 3.39
N LYS A 119 4.41 -7.03 2.60
CA LYS A 119 3.68 -7.15 1.33
C LYS A 119 2.18 -7.32 1.58
N CYS A 120 1.35 -6.67 0.78
CA CYS A 120 -0.10 -6.70 0.91
C CYS A 120 -0.79 -6.58 -0.45
N GLY A 121 -2.12 -6.67 -0.47
CA GLY A 121 -2.92 -6.44 -1.67
C GLY A 121 -2.66 -7.45 -2.80
N GLU A 122 -2.70 -6.98 -4.05
CA GLU A 122 -2.47 -7.83 -5.22
C GLU A 122 -1.05 -7.64 -5.75
N GLU A 123 -0.33 -8.74 -5.95
CA GLU A 123 0.85 -8.78 -6.81
C GLU A 123 0.43 -9.23 -8.20
N VAL A 124 0.65 -8.38 -9.19
CA VAL A 124 0.25 -8.63 -10.58
C VAL A 124 1.49 -8.76 -11.46
N PHE A 125 1.54 -9.81 -12.27
CA PHE A 125 2.58 -10.02 -13.27
C PHE A 125 2.04 -9.81 -14.67
N TYR A 126 2.88 -9.21 -15.52
CA TYR A 126 2.53 -8.74 -16.85
C TYR A 126 3.41 -9.40 -17.92
N ARG A 127 2.79 -9.76 -19.05
CA ARG A 127 3.47 -10.23 -20.27
C ARG A 127 2.96 -9.39 -21.43
N LYS A 128 3.85 -8.62 -22.06
CA LYS A 128 3.49 -7.67 -23.14
C LYS A 128 2.31 -6.78 -22.73
N LEU A 129 2.39 -6.16 -21.55
CA LEU A 129 1.35 -5.29 -20.95
C LEU A 129 0.03 -5.98 -20.55
N LYS A 130 -0.14 -7.28 -20.81
CA LYS A 130 -1.33 -8.04 -20.36
C LYS A 130 -1.05 -8.71 -19.02
N LYS A 131 -2.01 -8.62 -18.08
CA LYS A 131 -1.98 -9.36 -16.82
C LYS A 131 -2.05 -10.86 -17.12
N TYR A 132 -1.14 -11.65 -16.56
CA TYR A 132 -1.14 -13.11 -16.76
C TYR A 132 -1.11 -13.91 -15.46
N LYS A 133 -0.70 -13.31 -14.34
CA LYS A 133 -0.74 -13.93 -13.01
C LYS A 133 -1.06 -12.89 -11.96
N ILE A 134 -1.89 -13.26 -10.99
CA ILE A 134 -2.22 -12.45 -9.81
C ILE A 134 -2.04 -13.32 -8.58
N ASN A 135 -1.19 -12.88 -7.66
CA ASN A 135 -1.08 -13.43 -6.31
C ASN A 135 -1.80 -12.48 -5.35
N LYS A 136 -2.66 -13.03 -4.50
CA LYS A 136 -3.39 -12.25 -3.50
C LYS A 136 -2.75 -12.41 -2.13
N TYR A 137 -2.57 -11.29 -1.46
CA TYR A 137 -2.14 -11.17 -0.07
C TYR A 137 -3.29 -10.57 0.75
N PRO A 138 -3.20 -10.56 2.10
CA PRO A 138 -4.11 -9.79 2.93
C PRO A 138 -4.18 -8.33 2.44
N SER A 139 -5.35 -7.70 2.57
CA SER A 139 -5.48 -6.30 2.18
C SER A 139 -4.58 -5.45 3.08
N CYS A 140 -4.02 -4.37 2.54
CA CYS A 140 -3.09 -3.53 3.31
C CYS A 140 -3.75 -3.02 4.60
N LEU A 141 -5.03 -2.63 4.53
CA LEU A 141 -5.78 -2.17 5.69
C LEU A 141 -6.18 -3.28 6.66
N SER A 142 -6.30 -4.55 6.24
CA SER A 142 -6.59 -5.64 7.19
C SER A 142 -5.42 -5.92 8.13
N LEU A 143 -4.19 -5.63 7.68
CA LEU A 143 -2.96 -5.77 8.46
C LEU A 143 -2.73 -4.61 9.43
N PHE A 144 -3.60 -3.60 9.40
CA PHE A 144 -3.43 -2.34 10.09
C PHE A 144 -4.53 -2.18 11.15
N ASP A 145 -4.16 -1.71 12.34
CA ASP A 145 -5.11 -1.22 13.32
C ASP A 145 -5.49 0.22 12.94
N ILE A 146 -6.76 0.43 12.61
CA ILE A 146 -7.26 1.73 12.13
C ILE A 146 -7.26 2.77 13.25
N ASN A 147 -7.46 2.35 14.50
CA ASN A 147 -7.56 3.25 15.65
C ASN A 147 -6.17 3.66 16.14
N GLU A 148 -5.25 2.71 16.25
CA GLU A 148 -3.88 2.98 16.69
C GLU A 148 -2.99 3.51 15.55
N ARG A 149 -3.44 3.31 14.30
CA ARG A 149 -2.72 3.64 13.07
C ARG A 149 -1.33 2.99 13.01
N LYS A 150 -1.28 1.70 13.34
CA LYS A 150 -0.08 0.86 13.35
C LYS A 150 -0.35 -0.50 12.72
N LEU A 151 0.71 -1.19 12.28
CA LEU A 151 0.59 -2.59 11.87
C LEU A 151 0.22 -3.47 13.07
N LYS A 152 -0.61 -4.49 12.84
CA LYS A 152 -0.97 -5.48 13.85
C LYS A 152 0.16 -6.50 14.01
N TYR A 153 1.22 -6.11 14.72
CA TYR A 153 2.45 -6.91 14.90
C TYR A 153 2.21 -8.30 15.51
N GLU A 154 1.15 -8.45 16.29
CA GLU A 154 0.78 -9.74 16.91
C GLU A 154 0.13 -10.73 15.93
N THR A 155 -0.21 -10.31 14.71
CA THR A 155 -0.76 -11.24 13.70
C THR A 155 0.35 -12.07 13.08
N ASP A 156 0.13 -13.39 12.94
CA ASP A 156 1.11 -14.32 12.36
C ASP A 156 1.66 -13.83 11.02
N TYR A 157 0.80 -13.26 10.17
CA TYR A 157 1.22 -12.75 8.87
C TYR A 157 2.21 -11.59 9.00
N VAL A 158 1.90 -10.59 9.83
CA VAL A 158 2.81 -9.44 10.03
C VAL A 158 4.09 -9.93 10.70
N LYS A 159 3.99 -10.71 11.77
CA LYS A 159 5.14 -11.25 12.51
C LYS A 159 6.13 -12.01 11.61
N ASN A 160 5.62 -12.82 10.67
CA ASN A 160 6.46 -13.63 9.80
C ASN A 160 7.03 -12.87 8.58
N ASN A 161 6.43 -11.74 8.20
CA ASN A 161 6.81 -11.00 6.99
C ASN A 161 7.39 -9.60 7.26
N CYS A 162 7.30 -9.13 8.50
CA CYS A 162 7.90 -7.89 8.98
C CYS A 162 9.30 -8.19 9.51
N ILE A 163 10.29 -8.22 8.62
CA ILE A 163 11.69 -8.30 9.02
C ILE A 163 12.15 -6.88 9.29
N SER A 164 12.63 -6.62 10.51
CA SER A 164 13.13 -5.31 10.94
C SER A 164 14.22 -4.82 9.98
N ASN A 165 14.17 -3.52 9.62
CA ASN A 165 15.24 -2.86 8.87
C ASN A 165 16.57 -2.82 9.63
#